data_AF-A0A0W0Z2R6-F1
#
_entry.id   AF-A0A0W0Z2R6-F1
#
_cell.length_a   1.000
_cell.length_b   1.000
_cell.length_c   1.000
_cell.angle_alpha   90.00
_cell.angle_beta   90.00
_cell.angle_gamma   90.00
#
_symmetry.space_group_name_H-M   'P 1'
#
loop_
_entity.id
_entity.type
_entity.pdbx_description
1 polymer ?
#
loop_
_entity_poly.entity_id
_entity_poly.type
_entity_poly.pdbx_seq_one_letter_code
_entity_poly.pdbx_strand_id
1 'polypeptide(L)'
;MWYTDILQYQAKKICKSNKKMAERFITHLIHLVETQWDYEFELMAVLGFIKDLYLFAENNQYRDISLSEFSRVCMGLLILHVKYADDYVVKVSDFIPLCKDEIIFTAMDMQNEVNELTSSIHTKTPLKETEQSLLSRNLQKPFVSTPDKVLLKILIGIENEVFWNLDHNVSVNVDQLIIVFRMLIAETSDPHQFVSQLLFLLEALEKEDEKFDEFIFELRKNEEELLPQVIHEICLRLEEYLKNTKSHLNLHFFCCFVSASTHVHRRDISEIVEKIKQKELKDVDSILEKLYEIEIINPKDKLIDTIQFLESKYQTHVCQI
;
A
#
# COMPACT_ATOMS: atom_id res chain seq x y z
N MET A 1 1.23 -5.09 -0.07
CA MET A 1 1.51 -5.21 -1.52
C MET A 1 2.22 -3.93 -1.96
N TRP A 2 2.91 -3.95 -3.10
CA TRP A 2 3.64 -2.77 -3.59
C TRP A 2 2.72 -1.55 -3.79
N TYR A 3 1.53 -1.72 -4.37
CA TYR A 3 0.59 -0.62 -4.59
C TYR A 3 -0.02 -0.09 -3.28
N THR A 4 0.06 -0.85 -2.19
CA THR A 4 -0.44 -0.39 -0.89
C THR A 4 0.30 0.88 -0.48
N ASP A 5 1.61 0.96 -0.67
CA ASP A 5 2.41 2.13 -0.28
C ASP A 5 2.06 3.37 -1.11
N ILE A 6 1.80 3.18 -2.41
CA ILE A 6 1.34 4.24 -3.32
C ILE A 6 -0.03 4.77 -2.87
N LEU A 7 -0.97 3.86 -2.60
CA LEU A 7 -2.31 4.22 -2.18
C LEU A 7 -2.31 4.86 -0.79
N GLN A 8 -1.45 4.41 0.13
CA GLN A 8 -1.24 5.05 1.43
C GLN A 8 -0.68 6.47 1.27
N TYR A 9 0.29 6.68 0.37
CA TYR A 9 0.82 8.01 0.08
C TYR A 9 -0.30 8.94 -0.43
N GLN A 10 -1.09 8.48 -1.40
CA GLN A 10 -2.24 9.25 -1.91
C GLN A 10 -3.28 9.53 -0.83
N ALA A 11 -3.61 8.56 0.02
CA ALA A 11 -4.53 8.72 1.15
C ALA A 11 -4.09 9.85 2.10
N LYS A 12 -2.79 9.93 2.41
CA LYS A 12 -2.21 10.99 3.25
C LYS A 12 -2.24 12.37 2.58
N LYS A 13 -2.13 12.42 1.25
CA LYS A 13 -2.20 13.65 0.45
C LYS A 13 -3.63 14.20 0.39
N ILE A 14 -4.60 13.31 0.23
CA ILE A 14 -6.04 13.61 0.13
C ILE A 14 -6.64 14.02 1.50
N CYS A 15 -6.42 13.21 2.54
CA CYS A 15 -6.96 13.43 3.90
C CYS A 15 -5.92 14.08 4.81
N LYS A 16 -5.69 15.39 4.66
CA LYS A 16 -4.60 16.12 5.33
C LYS A 16 -4.75 16.17 6.85
N SER A 17 -5.99 16.30 7.35
CA SER A 17 -6.23 16.33 8.80
C SER A 17 -6.32 14.93 9.43
N ASN A 18 -6.59 13.89 8.63
CA ASN A 18 -6.82 12.53 9.14
C ASN A 18 -5.92 11.46 8.47
N LYS A 19 -4.67 11.84 8.19
CA LYS A 19 -3.68 11.04 7.44
C LYS A 19 -3.58 9.59 7.90
N LYS A 20 -3.46 9.38 9.22
CA LYS A 20 -3.29 8.03 9.80
C LYS A 20 -4.52 7.15 9.61
N MET A 21 -5.73 7.71 9.72
CA MET A 21 -6.95 6.93 9.52
C MET A 21 -7.19 6.64 8.04
N ALA A 22 -6.86 7.59 7.15
CA ALA A 22 -6.94 7.37 5.70
C ALA A 22 -5.96 6.28 5.24
N GLU A 23 -4.71 6.33 5.70
CA GLU A 23 -3.70 5.29 5.49
C GLU A 23 -4.17 3.92 6.02
N ARG A 24 -4.71 3.89 7.24
CA ARG A 24 -5.25 2.66 7.82
C ARG A 24 -6.44 2.13 7.03
N PHE A 25 -7.35 2.99 6.59
CA PHE A 25 -8.51 2.61 5.81
C PHE A 25 -8.08 1.98 4.49
N ILE A 26 -7.21 2.64 3.71
CA ILE A 26 -6.86 2.15 2.39
C ILE A 26 -6.07 0.84 2.48
N THR A 27 -5.18 0.72 3.47
CA THR A 27 -4.47 -0.53 3.76
C THR A 27 -5.43 -1.66 4.10
N HIS A 28 -6.44 -1.38 4.93
CA HIS A 28 -7.43 -2.37 5.32
C HIS A 28 -8.34 -2.76 4.16
N LEU A 29 -8.80 -1.80 3.35
CA LEU A 29 -9.62 -2.06 2.16
C LEU A 29 -8.91 -3.00 1.20
N ILE A 30 -7.65 -2.68 0.86
CA ILE A 30 -6.83 -3.50 -0.02
C ILE A 30 -6.62 -4.91 0.54
N HIS A 31 -6.32 -5.02 1.83
CA HIS A 31 -6.17 -6.32 2.49
C HIS A 31 -7.46 -7.16 2.44
N LEU A 32 -8.63 -6.56 2.63
CA LEU A 32 -9.91 -7.26 2.54
C LEU A 32 -10.18 -7.76 1.12
N VAL A 33 -9.90 -6.93 0.10
CA VAL A 33 -10.04 -7.33 -1.30
C VAL A 33 -9.16 -8.55 -1.59
N GLU A 34 -7.92 -8.56 -1.12
CA GLU A 34 -7.00 -9.68 -1.41
C GLU A 34 -7.30 -10.97 -0.66
N THR A 35 -7.80 -10.87 0.57
CA THR A 35 -7.91 -12.04 1.46
C THR A 35 -9.31 -12.60 1.56
N GLN A 36 -10.33 -11.78 1.33
CA GLN A 36 -11.73 -12.17 1.46
C GLN A 36 -12.46 -12.21 0.13
N TRP A 37 -11.86 -11.68 -0.92
CA TRP A 37 -12.38 -11.82 -2.27
C TRP A 37 -11.63 -12.92 -2.99
N ASP A 38 -12.35 -13.97 -3.39
CA ASP A 38 -11.83 -15.07 -4.22
C ASP A 38 -11.61 -14.64 -5.69
N TYR A 39 -11.36 -13.34 -5.90
CA TYR A 39 -11.16 -12.70 -7.19
C TYR A 39 -9.73 -12.21 -7.25
N GLU A 40 -8.97 -12.71 -8.22
CA GLU A 40 -7.62 -12.22 -8.46
C GLU A 40 -7.72 -10.76 -8.88
N PHE A 41 -7.20 -9.87 -8.02
CA PHE A 41 -7.33 -8.44 -8.22
C PHE A 41 -6.53 -8.03 -9.46
N GLU A 42 -7.25 -7.94 -10.59
CA GLU A 42 -6.66 -7.78 -11.90
C GLU A 42 -5.79 -6.52 -11.97
N LEU A 43 -4.61 -6.66 -12.57
CA LEU A 43 -3.63 -5.60 -12.68
C LEU A 43 -4.21 -4.31 -13.27
N MET A 44 -5.03 -4.43 -14.31
CA MET A 44 -5.67 -3.26 -14.94
C MET A 44 -6.61 -2.53 -13.98
N ALA A 45 -7.31 -3.25 -13.10
CA ALA A 45 -8.15 -2.62 -12.08
C ALA A 45 -7.30 -1.84 -11.05
N VAL A 46 -6.15 -2.39 -10.64
CA VAL A 46 -5.21 -1.70 -9.74
C VAL A 46 -4.69 -0.42 -10.38
N LEU A 47 -4.24 -0.49 -11.64
CA LEU A 47 -3.68 0.63 -12.37
C LEU A 47 -4.73 1.75 -12.55
N GLY A 48 -5.94 1.39 -12.94
CA GLY A 48 -7.06 2.31 -13.05
C GLY A 48 -7.39 2.99 -11.72
N PHE A 49 -7.41 2.22 -10.63
CA PHE A 49 -7.65 2.76 -9.30
C PHE A 49 -6.58 3.77 -8.87
N ILE A 50 -5.29 3.46 -9.05
CA ILE A 50 -4.19 4.39 -8.74
C ILE A 50 -4.30 5.66 -9.57
N LYS A 51 -4.55 5.53 -10.88
CA LYS A 51 -4.71 6.65 -11.82
C LYS A 51 -5.78 7.63 -11.32
N ASP A 52 -7.00 7.13 -11.11
CA ASP A 52 -8.13 7.98 -10.80
C ASP A 52 -8.07 8.54 -9.38
N LEU A 53 -7.47 7.80 -8.45
CA LEU A 53 -7.21 8.32 -7.11
C LEU A 53 -6.19 9.46 -7.13
N TYR A 54 -5.14 9.35 -7.96
CA TYR A 54 -4.16 10.43 -8.15
C TYR A 54 -4.84 11.67 -8.76
N LEU A 55 -5.61 11.50 -9.84
CA LEU A 55 -6.34 12.61 -10.47
C LEU A 55 -7.33 13.26 -9.51
N PHE A 56 -8.02 12.47 -8.68
CA PHE A 56 -8.87 12.98 -7.62
C PHE A 56 -8.08 13.82 -6.61
N ALA A 57 -6.88 13.38 -6.21
CA ALA A 57 -6.00 14.13 -5.32
C ALA A 57 -5.58 15.47 -5.92
N GLU A 58 -5.17 15.49 -7.19
CA GLU A 58 -4.76 16.70 -7.90
C GLU A 58 -5.92 17.70 -8.03
N ASN A 59 -7.09 17.23 -8.41
CA ASN A 59 -8.30 18.05 -8.52
C ASN A 59 -8.74 18.63 -7.15
N ASN A 60 -8.33 18.01 -6.05
CA ASN A 60 -8.66 18.43 -4.69
C ASN A 60 -7.43 18.92 -3.88
N GLN A 61 -6.33 19.29 -4.55
CA GLN A 61 -5.05 19.60 -3.89
C GLN A 61 -5.13 20.72 -2.83
N TYR A 62 -6.11 21.62 -2.91
CA TYR A 62 -6.31 22.71 -1.95
C TYR A 62 -7.36 22.42 -0.88
N ARG A 63 -8.12 21.35 -1.05
CA ARG A 63 -9.16 20.93 -0.11
C ARG A 63 -8.57 19.92 0.89
N ASP A 64 -9.16 19.85 2.07
CA ASP A 64 -8.95 18.75 2.99
C ASP A 64 -10.19 17.85 2.90
N ILE A 65 -10.02 16.66 2.37
CA ILE A 65 -11.11 15.72 2.11
C ILE A 65 -11.37 14.92 3.38
N SER A 66 -12.65 14.83 3.77
CA SER A 66 -13.05 14.06 4.94
C SER A 66 -12.79 12.56 4.73
N LEU A 67 -12.62 11.81 5.83
CA LEU A 67 -12.43 10.36 5.75
C LEU A 67 -13.63 9.65 5.08
N SER A 68 -14.86 10.15 5.32
CA SER A 68 -16.07 9.60 4.72
C SER A 68 -16.11 9.80 3.21
N GLU A 69 -15.82 11.02 2.75
CA GLU A 69 -15.74 11.31 1.32
C GLU A 69 -14.63 10.49 0.63
N PHE A 70 -13.43 10.47 1.21
CA PHE A 70 -12.31 9.67 0.69
C PHE A 70 -12.64 8.18 0.62
N SER A 71 -13.20 7.60 1.69
CA SER A 71 -13.52 6.18 1.73
C SER A 71 -14.61 5.78 0.74
N ARG A 72 -15.62 6.64 0.54
CA ARG A 72 -16.65 6.46 -0.50
C ARG A 72 -16.04 6.54 -1.90
N VAL A 73 -15.17 7.51 -2.16
CA VAL A 73 -14.44 7.60 -3.45
C VAL A 73 -13.62 6.33 -3.71
N CYS A 74 -12.86 5.85 -2.73
CA CYS A 74 -12.10 4.60 -2.87
C CYS A 74 -13.00 3.40 -3.14
N MET A 75 -14.12 3.26 -2.44
CA MET A 75 -15.07 2.16 -2.66
C MET A 75 -15.68 2.24 -4.07
N GLY A 76 -16.08 3.42 -4.54
CA GLY A 76 -16.64 3.59 -5.88
C GLY A 76 -15.62 3.34 -6.98
N LEU A 77 -14.38 3.83 -6.83
CA LEU A 77 -13.30 3.56 -7.78
C LEU A 77 -12.98 2.06 -7.85
N LEU A 78 -12.93 1.39 -6.70
CA LEU A 78 -12.74 -0.06 -6.62
C LEU A 78 -13.86 -0.79 -7.39
N ILE A 79 -15.12 -0.44 -7.16
CA ILE A 79 -16.27 -1.03 -7.87
C ILE A 79 -16.12 -0.85 -9.38
N LEU A 80 -15.86 0.37 -9.83
CA LEU A 80 -15.82 0.71 -11.25
C LEU A 80 -14.68 -0.01 -11.97
N HIS A 81 -13.48 0.01 -11.41
CA HIS A 81 -12.29 -0.57 -12.06
C HIS A 81 -12.30 -2.10 -12.06
N VAL A 82 -12.78 -2.73 -10.99
CA VAL A 82 -12.95 -4.20 -10.98
C VAL A 82 -14.01 -4.63 -12.00
N LYS A 83 -15.14 -3.92 -12.08
CA LYS A 83 -16.19 -4.23 -13.07
C LYS A 83 -15.76 -3.96 -14.50
N TYR A 84 -14.88 -2.98 -14.72
CA TYR A 84 -14.37 -2.65 -16.04
C TYR A 84 -13.36 -3.69 -16.54
N ALA A 85 -12.54 -4.24 -15.62
CA ALA A 85 -11.51 -5.19 -15.95
C ALA A 85 -12.10 -6.58 -16.31
N ASP A 86 -13.15 -7.02 -15.60
CA ASP A 86 -13.83 -8.29 -15.89
C ASP A 86 -15.23 -8.05 -16.49
N ASP A 87 -15.26 -8.10 -17.83
CA ASP A 87 -16.38 -7.96 -18.78
C ASP A 87 -17.71 -8.58 -18.27
N TYR A 88 -18.35 -7.88 -17.33
CA TYR A 88 -19.71 -8.10 -16.82
C TYR A 88 -19.95 -9.27 -15.86
N VAL A 89 -18.92 -9.91 -15.31
CA VAL A 89 -19.10 -10.94 -14.26
C VAL A 89 -19.40 -10.28 -12.92
N VAL A 90 -18.68 -9.22 -12.59
CA VAL A 90 -18.73 -8.57 -11.27
C VAL A 90 -19.92 -7.62 -11.16
N LYS A 91 -20.68 -7.75 -10.08
CA LYS A 91 -21.83 -6.91 -9.72
C LYS A 91 -21.52 -6.08 -8.49
N VAL A 92 -22.22 -4.96 -8.35
CA VAL A 92 -22.13 -4.10 -7.15
C VAL A 92 -22.48 -4.86 -5.87
N SER A 93 -23.36 -5.87 -5.97
CA SER A 93 -23.70 -6.75 -4.84
C SER A 93 -22.52 -7.52 -4.27
N ASP A 94 -21.48 -7.73 -5.07
CA ASP A 94 -20.34 -8.56 -4.69
C ASP A 94 -19.42 -7.81 -3.71
N PHE A 95 -19.56 -6.48 -3.61
CA PHE A 95 -18.87 -5.60 -2.66
C PHE A 95 -19.58 -5.49 -1.30
N ILE A 96 -20.77 -6.09 -1.13
CA ILE A 96 -21.52 -6.06 0.15
C ILE A 96 -20.72 -6.63 1.33
N PRO A 97 -19.97 -7.75 1.19
CA PRO A 97 -19.14 -8.26 2.27
C PRO A 97 -18.15 -7.23 2.83
N LEU A 98 -17.53 -6.41 1.96
CA LEU A 98 -16.63 -5.33 2.41
C LEU A 98 -17.35 -4.31 3.29
N CYS A 99 -18.61 -4.00 2.98
CA CYS A 99 -19.42 -3.08 3.77
C CYS A 99 -19.84 -3.64 5.14
N LYS A 100 -19.71 -4.95 5.36
CA LYS A 100 -19.95 -5.59 6.66
C LYS A 100 -18.71 -5.59 7.54
N ASP A 101 -17.57 -5.10 7.06
CA ASP A 101 -16.40 -4.83 7.88
C ASP A 101 -16.60 -3.54 8.70
N GLU A 102 -16.23 -3.60 9.98
CA GLU A 102 -16.41 -2.49 10.93
C GLU A 102 -15.65 -1.22 10.52
N ILE A 103 -14.42 -1.38 10.03
CA ILE A 103 -13.54 -0.27 9.66
C ILE A 103 -14.09 0.39 8.39
N ILE A 104 -14.46 -0.41 7.39
CA ILE A 104 -15.05 0.09 6.14
C ILE A 104 -16.38 0.79 6.41
N PHE A 105 -17.27 0.17 7.19
CA PHE A 105 -18.58 0.74 7.52
C PHE A 105 -18.47 2.08 8.25
N THR A 106 -17.57 2.13 9.25
CA THR A 106 -17.37 3.34 10.06
C THR A 106 -16.70 4.44 9.24
N ALA A 107 -15.72 4.11 8.40
CA ALA A 107 -15.01 5.10 7.59
C ALA A 107 -15.95 5.82 6.61
N MET A 108 -16.86 5.09 5.96
CA MET A 108 -17.83 5.64 4.98
C MET A 108 -19.02 6.37 5.62
N ASP A 109 -19.08 6.43 6.95
CA ASP A 109 -20.16 7.07 7.75
C ASP A 109 -21.57 6.65 7.29
N MET A 110 -21.77 5.34 7.07
CA MET A 110 -23.04 4.83 6.50
C MET A 110 -24.19 4.78 7.51
N GLN A 111 -23.94 5.04 8.80
CA GLN A 111 -24.93 4.79 9.86
C GLN A 111 -26.23 5.58 9.67
N ASN A 112 -26.13 6.86 9.30
CA ASN A 112 -27.29 7.71 9.10
C ASN A 112 -28.11 7.26 7.88
N GLU A 113 -27.43 6.97 6.78
CA GLU A 113 -28.05 6.51 5.53
C GLU A 113 -28.73 5.14 5.69
N VAL A 114 -28.12 4.22 6.46
CA VAL A 114 -28.73 2.95 6.84
C VAL A 114 -30.01 3.16 7.65
N ASN A 115 -29.97 4.06 8.65
CA ASN A 115 -31.14 4.34 9.48
C ASN A 115 -32.30 4.92 8.65
N GLU A 116 -32.01 5.87 7.77
CA GLU A 116 -32.98 6.49 6.85
C GLU A 116 -33.60 5.46 5.91
N LEU A 117 -32.78 4.66 5.22
CA LEU A 117 -33.25 3.65 4.28
C LEU A 117 -34.04 2.54 4.98
N THR A 118 -33.63 2.12 6.19
CA THR A 118 -34.34 1.11 6.97
C THR A 118 -35.73 1.62 7.38
N SER A 119 -35.84 2.88 7.83
CA SER A 119 -37.12 3.50 8.18
C SER A 119 -38.09 3.60 6.98
N SER A 120 -37.57 3.86 5.78
CA SER A 120 -38.36 3.95 4.55
C SER A 120 -38.95 2.61 4.07
N ILE A 121 -38.31 1.49 4.44
CA ILE A 121 -38.76 0.14 4.12
C ILE A 121 -39.94 -0.26 5.03
N HIS A 122 -39.88 0.14 6.30
CA HIS A 122 -40.91 -0.19 7.29
C HIS A 122 -42.19 0.63 7.10
N THR A 123 -42.11 1.83 6.51
CA THR A 123 -43.29 2.67 6.22
C THR A 123 -44.07 2.25 4.97
N LYS A 124 -43.51 1.43 4.08
CA LYS A 124 -44.17 0.96 2.85
C LYS A 124 -44.91 -0.38 2.99
N THR A 125 -44.82 -1.02 4.15
CA THR A 125 -45.50 -2.30 4.40
C THR A 125 -46.52 -2.10 5.52
N PRO A 126 -47.84 -2.23 5.29
CA PRO A 126 -48.80 -2.22 6.37
C PRO A 126 -48.66 -3.55 7.14
N LEU A 127 -47.75 -3.59 8.10
CA LEU A 127 -47.57 -4.75 8.97
C LEU A 127 -48.59 -4.69 10.09
N LYS A 128 -49.44 -5.71 10.10
CA LYS A 128 -50.31 -6.09 11.21
C LYS A 128 -49.51 -6.09 12.51
N GLU A 129 -50.11 -5.48 13.52
CA GLU A 129 -49.63 -5.38 14.90
C GLU A 129 -49.32 -6.76 15.49
N THR A 130 -48.09 -7.26 15.42
CA THR A 130 -47.67 -8.36 16.32
C THR A 130 -46.17 -8.50 16.58
N GLU A 131 -45.32 -7.50 16.29
CA GLU A 131 -43.86 -7.64 16.57
C GLU A 131 -43.20 -6.38 17.17
N GLN A 132 -43.91 -5.60 17.98
CA GLN A 132 -43.29 -4.54 18.81
C GLN A 132 -42.45 -5.06 19.98
N SER A 133 -42.20 -6.38 20.05
CA SER A 133 -41.49 -7.04 21.17
C SER A 133 -39.99 -7.25 20.96
N LEU A 134 -39.40 -6.89 19.82
CA LEU A 134 -37.98 -7.16 19.53
C LEU A 134 -37.05 -5.94 19.63
N LEU A 135 -37.59 -4.74 19.90
CA LEU A 135 -36.80 -3.50 19.99
C LEU A 135 -35.94 -3.36 21.26
N SER A 136 -35.80 -4.41 22.07
CA SER A 136 -35.08 -4.34 23.36
C SER A 136 -33.99 -5.40 23.55
N ARG A 137 -33.45 -6.00 22.47
CA ARG A 137 -32.29 -6.90 22.60
C ARG A 137 -31.17 -6.61 21.61
N ASN A 138 -30.07 -6.15 22.21
CA ASN A 138 -28.68 -6.15 21.73
C ASN A 138 -28.30 -5.10 20.67
N LEU A 139 -27.62 -4.06 21.17
CA LEU A 139 -26.57 -3.29 20.48
C LEU A 139 -25.43 -4.22 20.01
N GLN A 140 -25.73 -5.21 19.17
CA GLN A 140 -24.73 -5.96 18.43
C GLN A 140 -24.56 -5.27 17.09
N LYS A 141 -23.47 -4.50 16.99
CA LYS A 141 -22.77 -4.02 15.79
C LYS A 141 -23.67 -3.80 14.56
N PRO A 142 -24.15 -2.56 14.31
CA PRO A 142 -25.16 -2.25 13.29
C PRO A 142 -24.78 -2.69 11.87
N PHE A 143 -23.50 -2.82 11.56
CA PHE A 143 -23.01 -3.24 10.24
C PHE A 143 -23.24 -4.74 9.92
N VAL A 144 -23.26 -5.63 10.92
CA VAL A 144 -23.52 -7.08 10.69
C VAL A 144 -25.01 -7.35 10.46
N SER A 145 -25.87 -6.56 11.11
CA SER A 145 -27.32 -6.70 11.06
C SER A 145 -27.99 -5.85 9.97
N THR A 146 -27.22 -5.02 9.24
CA THR A 146 -27.76 -4.20 8.15
C THR A 146 -28.21 -5.11 6.99
N PRO A 147 -29.46 -4.99 6.50
CA PRO A 147 -29.92 -5.79 5.38
C PRO A 147 -29.14 -5.52 4.09
N ASP A 148 -28.75 -6.58 3.37
CA ASP A 148 -27.98 -6.49 2.11
C ASP A 148 -28.62 -5.56 1.07
N LYS A 149 -29.96 -5.50 1.01
CA LYS A 149 -30.68 -4.57 0.13
C LYS A 149 -30.44 -3.10 0.43
N VAL A 150 -30.17 -2.75 1.70
CA VAL A 150 -29.82 -1.38 2.12
C VAL A 150 -28.39 -1.08 1.69
N LEU A 151 -27.44 -1.97 2.01
CA LEU A 151 -26.04 -1.83 1.60
C LEU A 151 -25.89 -1.74 0.09
N LEU A 152 -26.62 -2.57 -0.66
CA LEU A 152 -26.63 -2.52 -2.12
C LEU A 152 -27.06 -1.15 -2.66
N LYS A 153 -28.08 -0.51 -2.06
CA LYS A 153 -28.51 0.82 -2.48
C LYS A 153 -27.43 1.88 -2.22
N ILE A 154 -26.77 1.80 -1.07
CA ILE A 154 -25.68 2.72 -0.73
C ILE A 154 -24.53 2.53 -1.72
N LEU A 155 -24.12 1.29 -2.00
CA LEU A 155 -23.06 0.98 -2.95
C LEU A 155 -23.38 1.45 -4.37
N ILE A 156 -24.62 1.25 -4.84
CA ILE A 156 -25.07 1.79 -6.14
C ILE A 156 -25.02 3.32 -6.14
N GLY A 157 -25.39 3.97 -5.03
CA GLY A 157 -25.26 5.42 -4.88
C GLY A 157 -23.82 5.90 -5.03
N ILE A 158 -22.90 5.26 -4.29
CA ILE A 158 -21.46 5.54 -4.32
C ILE A 158 -20.88 5.30 -5.72
N GLU A 159 -21.17 4.16 -6.34
CA GLU A 159 -20.70 3.83 -7.69
C GLU A 159 -21.10 4.93 -8.68
N ASN A 160 -22.39 5.30 -8.69
CA ASN A 160 -22.88 6.32 -9.61
C ASN A 160 -22.21 7.66 -9.34
N GLU A 161 -22.12 8.10 -8.08
CA GLU A 161 -21.47 9.37 -7.72
C GLU A 161 -20.03 9.43 -8.25
N VAL A 162 -19.25 8.38 -8.04
CA VAL A 162 -17.87 8.32 -8.55
C VAL A 162 -17.84 8.26 -10.06
N PHE A 163 -18.73 7.50 -10.71
CA PHE A 163 -18.80 7.42 -12.16
C PHE A 163 -19.11 8.77 -12.82
N TRP A 164 -20.00 9.56 -12.21
CA TRP A 164 -20.27 10.94 -12.61
C TRP A 164 -19.03 11.83 -12.44
N ASN A 165 -18.31 11.70 -11.32
CA ASN A 165 -17.09 12.47 -11.07
C ASN A 165 -15.93 12.14 -12.01
N LEU A 166 -15.95 10.95 -12.63
CA LEU A 166 -15.00 10.54 -13.67
C LEU A 166 -15.44 10.95 -15.09
N ASP A 167 -16.48 11.77 -15.22
CA ASP A 167 -17.11 12.10 -16.51
C ASP A 167 -17.48 10.84 -17.32
N HIS A 168 -17.86 9.77 -16.64
CA HIS A 168 -18.21 8.45 -17.20
C HIS A 168 -17.05 7.74 -17.92
N ASN A 169 -15.80 8.10 -17.63
CA ASN A 169 -14.62 7.48 -18.23
C ASN A 169 -13.84 6.66 -17.20
N VAL A 170 -14.07 5.34 -17.21
CA VAL A 170 -13.38 4.37 -16.33
C VAL A 170 -12.20 3.69 -17.06
N SER A 171 -11.96 4.03 -18.33
CA SER A 171 -10.90 3.39 -19.10
C SER A 171 -9.50 3.70 -18.57
N VAL A 172 -8.65 2.69 -18.63
CA VAL A 172 -7.25 2.80 -18.25
C VAL A 172 -6.45 3.20 -19.49
N ASN A 173 -6.30 4.51 -19.69
CA ASN A 173 -5.50 5.05 -20.79
C ASN A 173 -4.00 5.00 -20.43
N VAL A 174 -3.21 4.30 -21.24
CA VAL A 174 -1.77 4.12 -21.03
C VAL A 174 -1.01 5.44 -20.98
N ASP A 175 -1.32 6.41 -21.85
CA ASP A 175 -0.68 7.73 -21.85
C ASP A 175 -0.92 8.46 -20.52
N GLN A 176 -2.16 8.39 -20.00
CA GLN A 176 -2.49 8.99 -18.71
C GLN A 176 -1.78 8.28 -17.56
N LEU A 177 -1.71 6.94 -17.57
CA LEU A 177 -0.98 6.19 -16.56
C LEU A 177 0.49 6.58 -16.51
N ILE A 178 1.15 6.66 -17.67
CA ILE A 178 2.56 7.06 -17.76
C ILE A 178 2.76 8.44 -17.15
N ILE A 179 1.89 9.40 -17.45
CA ILE A 179 1.94 10.75 -16.85
C ILE A 179 1.79 10.66 -15.33
N VAL A 180 0.80 9.92 -14.83
CA VAL A 180 0.57 9.75 -13.38
C VAL A 180 1.79 9.12 -12.70
N PHE A 181 2.36 8.06 -13.26
CA PHE A 181 3.53 7.40 -12.68
C PHE A 181 4.77 8.29 -12.66
N ARG A 182 5.03 9.06 -13.73
CA ARG A 182 6.11 10.05 -13.75
C ARG A 182 5.94 11.08 -12.64
N MET A 183 4.72 11.54 -12.40
CA MET A 183 4.44 12.48 -11.31
C MET A 183 4.64 11.84 -9.93
N LEU A 184 4.15 10.61 -9.74
CA LEU A 184 4.35 9.85 -8.49
C LEU A 184 5.84 9.63 -8.19
N ILE A 185 6.65 9.30 -9.20
CA ILE A 185 8.12 9.16 -9.09
C ILE A 185 8.78 10.48 -8.69
N ALA A 186 8.31 11.61 -9.21
CA ALA A 186 8.84 12.92 -8.86
C ALA A 186 8.45 13.37 -7.43
N GLU A 187 7.33 12.89 -6.92
CA GLU A 187 6.77 13.28 -5.62
C GLU A 187 7.21 12.38 -4.45
N THR A 188 7.67 11.16 -4.72
CA THR A 188 8.05 10.20 -3.68
C THR A 188 9.37 10.58 -2.99
N SER A 189 9.47 10.24 -1.70
CA SER A 189 10.70 10.42 -0.93
C SER A 189 11.77 9.36 -1.23
N ASP A 190 11.38 8.22 -1.80
CA ASP A 190 12.28 7.14 -2.21
C ASP A 190 11.98 6.75 -3.66
N PRO A 191 12.55 7.47 -4.65
CA PRO A 191 12.28 7.21 -6.06
C PRO A 191 12.77 5.85 -6.54
N HIS A 192 13.88 5.34 -5.99
CA HIS A 192 14.41 4.05 -6.39
C HIS A 192 13.44 2.94 -6.00
N GLN A 193 13.02 2.90 -4.73
CA GLN A 193 12.08 1.88 -4.26
C GLN A 193 10.78 1.89 -5.08
N PHE A 194 10.25 3.08 -5.38
CA PHE A 194 9.04 3.21 -6.19
C PHE A 194 9.25 2.69 -7.62
N VAL A 195 10.36 3.07 -8.28
CA VAL A 195 10.66 2.65 -9.65
C VAL A 195 10.85 1.13 -9.72
N SER A 196 11.59 0.52 -8.79
CA SER A 196 11.78 -0.94 -8.75
C SER A 196 10.46 -1.70 -8.57
N GLN A 197 9.58 -1.21 -7.69
CA GLN A 197 8.26 -1.80 -7.47
C GLN A 197 7.34 -1.65 -8.69
N LEU A 198 7.35 -0.49 -9.33
CA LEU A 198 6.57 -0.24 -10.54
C LEU A 198 7.08 -1.05 -11.73
N LEU A 199 8.40 -1.22 -11.87
CA LEU A 199 9.01 -2.08 -12.88
C LEU A 199 8.54 -3.52 -12.72
N PHE A 200 8.71 -4.08 -11.53
CA PHE A 200 8.27 -5.44 -11.22
C PHE A 200 6.80 -5.70 -11.62
N LEU A 201 5.96 -4.68 -11.44
CA LEU A 201 4.57 -4.75 -11.86
C LEU A 201 4.39 -4.74 -13.37
N LEU A 202 4.94 -3.73 -14.03
CA LEU A 202 4.68 -3.47 -15.44
C LEU A 202 5.37 -4.51 -16.33
N GLU A 203 6.38 -5.22 -15.83
CA GLU A 203 6.97 -6.37 -16.52
C GLU A 203 5.97 -7.47 -16.85
N ALA A 204 4.91 -7.63 -16.05
CA ALA A 204 3.82 -8.56 -16.36
C ALA A 204 3.01 -8.15 -17.60
N LEU A 205 3.10 -6.88 -18.01
CA LEU A 205 2.45 -6.29 -19.19
C LEU A 205 3.42 -6.06 -20.36
N GLU A 206 4.67 -6.53 -20.24
CA GLU A 206 5.65 -6.38 -21.31
C GLU A 206 5.16 -7.10 -22.58
N LYS A 207 5.20 -6.41 -23.73
CA LYS A 207 4.72 -6.82 -25.06
C LYS A 207 3.21 -6.80 -25.26
N GLU A 208 2.43 -6.39 -24.26
CA GLU A 208 0.98 -6.20 -24.41
C GLU A 208 0.65 -4.86 -25.09
N ASP A 209 1.48 -3.82 -24.88
CA ASP A 209 1.33 -2.49 -25.50
C ASP A 209 2.70 -1.82 -25.73
N GLU A 210 2.92 -1.29 -26.94
CA GLU A 210 4.19 -0.66 -27.34
C GLU A 210 4.56 0.54 -26.45
N LYS A 211 3.59 1.28 -25.92
CA LYS A 211 3.83 2.41 -25.02
C LYS A 211 4.22 1.96 -23.62
N PHE A 212 3.65 0.84 -23.15
CA PHE A 212 4.12 0.23 -21.91
C PHE A 212 5.56 -0.25 -22.07
N ASP A 213 5.90 -0.87 -23.19
CA ASP A 213 7.28 -1.30 -23.46
C ASP A 213 8.27 -0.13 -23.45
N GLU A 214 7.91 0.98 -24.11
CA GLU A 214 8.73 2.20 -24.09
C GLU A 214 8.88 2.74 -22.66
N PHE A 215 7.79 2.78 -21.89
CA PHE A 215 7.84 3.27 -20.52
C PHE A 215 8.61 2.34 -19.56
N ILE A 216 8.47 1.02 -19.69
CA ILE A 216 9.26 0.04 -18.93
C ILE A 216 10.75 0.22 -19.23
N PHE A 217 11.11 0.43 -20.49
CA PHE A 217 12.49 0.73 -20.87
C PHE A 217 13.02 2.01 -20.21
N GLU A 218 12.23 3.09 -20.20
CA GLU A 218 12.58 4.32 -19.48
C GLU A 218 12.75 4.09 -17.98
N LEU A 219 11.85 3.33 -17.36
CA LEU A 219 11.91 3.01 -15.94
C LEU A 219 13.17 2.21 -15.58
N ARG A 220 13.56 1.22 -16.39
CA ARG A 220 14.81 0.45 -16.20
C ARG A 220 16.04 1.37 -16.22
N LYS A 221 16.06 2.32 -17.17
CA LYS A 221 17.12 3.33 -17.23
C LYS A 221 17.11 4.24 -16.00
N ASN A 222 15.94 4.68 -15.54
CA ASN A 222 15.83 5.49 -14.32
C ASN A 222 16.32 4.72 -13.08
N GLU A 223 16.00 3.43 -12.98
CA GLU A 223 16.49 2.57 -11.89
C GLU A 223 18.02 2.48 -11.89
N GLU A 224 18.64 2.24 -13.06
CA GLU A 224 20.10 2.23 -13.21
C GLU A 224 20.74 3.58 -12.83
N GLU A 225 20.09 4.71 -13.13
CA GLU A 225 20.56 6.04 -12.76
C GLU A 225 20.44 6.31 -11.24
N LEU A 226 19.47 5.70 -10.57
CA LEU A 226 19.24 5.85 -9.13
C LEU A 226 20.10 4.88 -8.29
N LEU A 227 20.48 3.73 -8.85
CA LEU A 227 21.24 2.67 -8.17
C LEU A 227 22.52 3.18 -7.46
N PRO A 228 23.36 4.05 -8.05
CA PRO A 228 24.54 4.57 -7.36
C PRO A 228 24.23 5.29 -6.04
N GLN A 229 23.07 5.96 -5.95
CA GLN A 229 22.64 6.66 -4.73
C GLN A 229 22.24 5.66 -3.64
N VAL A 230 21.53 4.60 -4.02
CA VAL A 230 21.16 3.49 -3.12
C VAL A 230 22.40 2.79 -2.57
N ILE A 231 23.34 2.40 -3.45
CA ILE A 231 24.60 1.77 -3.04
C ILE A 231 25.39 2.68 -2.10
N HIS A 232 25.39 3.99 -2.34
CA HIS A 232 26.01 4.96 -1.44
C HIS A 232 25.32 5.01 -0.07
N GLU A 233 23.99 5.00 -0.02
CA GLU A 233 23.24 4.96 1.24
C GLU A 233 23.54 3.68 2.04
N ILE A 234 23.55 2.51 1.38
CA ILE A 234 23.93 1.23 1.99
C ILE A 234 25.33 1.33 2.60
N CYS A 235 26.29 1.86 1.84
CA CYS A 235 27.66 2.07 2.31
C CYS A 235 27.70 2.94 3.59
N LEU A 236 26.95 4.05 3.62
CA LEU A 236 26.89 4.93 4.79
C LEU A 236 26.34 4.22 6.04
N ARG A 237 25.32 3.36 5.87
CA ARG A 237 24.72 2.58 6.96
C ARG A 237 25.70 1.55 7.53
N LEU A 238 26.41 0.83 6.66
CA LEU A 238 27.45 -0.10 7.08
C LEU A 238 28.60 0.63 7.80
N GLU A 239 28.99 1.81 7.32
CA GLU A 239 29.96 2.66 8.03
C GLU A 239 29.45 3.15 9.38
N GLU A 240 28.17 3.46 9.51
CA GLU A 240 27.53 3.85 10.77
C GLU A 240 27.60 2.70 11.79
N TYR A 241 27.29 1.47 11.37
CA TYR A 241 27.48 0.27 12.18
C TYR A 241 28.94 0.13 12.65
N LEU A 242 29.91 0.32 11.75
CA LEU A 242 31.34 0.30 12.08
C LEU A 242 31.79 1.42 13.03
N LYS A 243 31.09 2.57 13.05
CA LYS A 243 31.36 3.69 13.98
C LYS A 243 30.75 3.45 15.34
N ASN A 244 29.50 3.00 15.40
CA ASN A 244 28.79 2.75 16.66
C ASN A 244 29.41 1.60 17.47
N THR A 245 30.10 0.68 16.80
CA THR A 245 30.91 -0.36 17.45
C THR A 245 32.25 0.14 18.02
N LYS A 246 32.74 1.34 17.65
CA LYS A 246 33.97 1.96 18.21
C LYS A 246 33.75 2.69 19.54
N SER A 247 32.53 3.14 19.84
CA SER A 247 32.23 4.08 20.94
C SER A 247 32.30 3.50 22.35
N HIS A 248 32.51 2.19 22.52
CA HIS A 248 32.65 1.54 23.84
C HIS A 248 34.12 1.38 24.31
N LEU A 249 35.10 1.91 23.59
CA LEU A 249 36.52 1.75 23.93
C LEU A 249 37.08 2.72 24.98
N ASN A 250 36.27 3.65 25.50
CA ASN A 250 36.70 4.56 26.57
C ASN A 250 35.76 4.44 27.78
N LEU A 251 35.94 3.42 28.61
CA LEU A 251 35.86 3.57 30.08
C LEU A 251 36.34 2.29 30.79
N HIS A 252 37.41 2.45 31.57
CA HIS A 252 37.86 1.66 32.71
C HIS A 252 38.36 0.20 32.53
N PHE A 253 39.69 0.12 32.59
CA PHE A 253 40.49 -0.90 33.28
C PHE A 253 39.84 -1.40 34.60
N PHE A 254 39.46 -2.68 34.63
CA PHE A 254 39.65 -3.72 35.68
C PHE A 254 38.48 -4.73 35.74
N CYS A 255 38.86 -6.01 35.92
CA CYS A 255 38.06 -7.16 36.38
C CYS A 255 37.24 -8.00 35.36
N CYS A 256 37.77 -9.21 35.13
CA CYS A 256 37.12 -10.52 34.97
C CYS A 256 35.71 -10.65 34.35
N PHE A 257 35.66 -11.45 33.28
CA PHE A 257 34.50 -12.17 32.70
C PHE A 257 33.25 -11.34 32.37
N VAL A 258 33.26 -10.67 31.20
CA VAL A 258 32.02 -10.23 30.52
C VAL A 258 32.17 -10.37 29.00
N SER A 259 31.39 -11.29 28.44
CA SER A 259 30.97 -11.49 27.02
C SER A 259 31.84 -10.95 25.88
N ALA A 260 32.56 -11.87 25.22
CA ALA A 260 33.29 -11.65 23.97
C ALA A 260 32.40 -11.62 22.70
N SER A 261 31.18 -11.05 22.76
CA SER A 261 30.18 -11.28 21.69
C SER A 261 29.65 -10.04 20.95
N THR A 262 30.36 -8.91 20.96
CA THR A 262 29.92 -7.66 20.28
C THR A 262 30.86 -7.17 19.17
N HIS A 263 31.91 -7.93 18.84
CA HIS A 263 33.04 -7.43 18.03
C HIS A 263 33.48 -8.35 16.88
N VAL A 264 32.68 -9.36 16.52
CA VAL A 264 33.14 -10.44 15.63
C VAL A 264 33.11 -10.04 14.14
N HIS A 265 32.09 -9.30 13.70
CA HIS A 265 31.81 -9.08 12.26
C HIS A 265 32.44 -7.82 11.67
N ARG A 266 33.22 -7.07 12.47
CA ARG A 266 33.77 -5.77 12.04
C ARG A 266 34.69 -5.89 10.82
N ARG A 267 35.48 -6.96 10.75
CA ARG A 267 36.40 -7.19 9.63
C ARG A 267 35.63 -7.43 8.34
N ASP A 268 34.65 -8.33 8.38
CA ASP A 268 33.84 -8.71 7.22
C ASP A 268 33.05 -7.52 6.68
N ILE A 269 32.42 -6.74 7.57
CA ILE A 269 31.72 -5.52 7.17
C ILE A 269 32.67 -4.45 6.59
N SER A 270 33.88 -4.33 7.14
CA SER A 270 34.87 -3.40 6.59
C SER A 270 35.34 -3.83 5.20
N GLU A 271 35.46 -5.13 4.95
CA GLU A 271 35.79 -5.68 3.62
C GLU A 271 34.67 -5.39 2.62
N ILE A 272 33.41 -5.61 3.01
CA ILE A 272 32.25 -5.30 2.16
C ILE A 272 32.22 -3.80 1.81
N VAL A 273 32.42 -2.92 2.79
CA VAL A 273 32.46 -1.47 2.56
C VAL A 273 33.58 -1.08 1.60
N GLU A 274 34.77 -1.67 1.73
CA GLU A 274 35.88 -1.41 0.80
C GLU A 274 35.57 -1.92 -0.62
N LYS A 275 34.97 -3.10 -0.75
CA LYS A 275 34.51 -3.63 -2.05
C LYS A 275 33.47 -2.73 -2.71
N ILE A 276 32.55 -2.15 -1.95
CA ILE A 276 31.59 -1.15 -2.47
C ILE A 276 32.33 0.10 -2.98
N LYS A 277 33.26 0.65 -2.18
CA LYS A 277 34.04 1.85 -2.55
C LYS A 277 34.92 1.62 -3.77
N GLN A 278 35.46 0.43 -3.92
CA GLN A 278 36.27 0.00 -5.08
C GLN A 278 35.41 -0.33 -6.30
N LYS A 279 34.08 -0.24 -6.18
CA LYS A 279 33.10 -0.59 -7.21
C LYS A 279 33.19 -2.06 -7.62
N GLU A 280 33.58 -2.95 -6.70
CA GLU A 280 33.53 -4.40 -6.92
C GLU A 280 32.13 -4.95 -6.62
N LEU A 281 31.43 -4.38 -5.65
CA LEU A 281 30.01 -4.63 -5.37
C LEU A 281 29.20 -3.44 -5.86
N LYS A 282 28.33 -3.65 -6.86
CA LYS A 282 27.63 -2.56 -7.59
C LYS A 282 26.11 -2.65 -7.53
N ASP A 283 25.57 -3.79 -7.11
CA ASP A 283 24.14 -4.06 -7.02
C ASP A 283 23.76 -4.43 -5.57
N VAL A 284 22.50 -4.21 -5.22
CA VAL A 284 21.97 -4.43 -3.87
C VAL A 284 22.02 -5.91 -3.49
N ASP A 285 21.64 -6.79 -4.41
CA ASP A 285 21.54 -8.23 -4.17
C ASP A 285 22.89 -8.83 -3.81
N SER A 286 23.95 -8.52 -4.55
CA SER A 286 25.31 -8.97 -4.24
C SER A 286 25.82 -8.45 -2.90
N ILE A 287 25.42 -7.24 -2.50
CA ILE A 287 25.78 -6.70 -1.18
C ILE A 287 25.03 -7.46 -0.08
N LEU A 288 23.73 -7.70 -0.23
CA LEU A 288 22.93 -8.46 0.72
C LEU A 288 23.42 -9.92 0.84
N GLU A 289 23.72 -10.59 -0.28
CA GLU A 289 24.29 -11.93 -0.30
C GLU A 289 25.58 -11.99 0.53
N LYS A 290 26.49 -11.03 0.33
CA LYS A 290 27.72 -10.92 1.12
C LYS A 290 27.48 -10.66 2.60
N LEU A 291 26.42 -9.93 2.95
CA LEU A 291 26.03 -9.71 4.34
C LEU A 291 25.46 -10.99 4.99
N TYR A 292 24.72 -11.81 4.25
CA TYR A 292 24.19 -13.09 4.74
C TYR A 292 25.26 -14.18 4.90
N GLU A 293 26.38 -14.09 4.16
CA GLU A 293 27.54 -14.97 4.37
C GLU A 293 28.21 -14.81 5.74
N ILE A 294 27.90 -13.73 6.47
CA ILE A 294 28.47 -13.47 7.79
C ILE A 294 27.76 -14.35 8.84
N GLU A 295 28.52 -15.23 9.49
CA GLU A 295 28.00 -16.10 10.55
C GLU A 295 27.67 -15.33 11.84
N ILE A 296 26.44 -14.84 11.97
CA ILE A 296 25.99 -14.13 13.18
C ILE A 296 25.50 -15.13 14.24
N ILE A 297 26.33 -15.39 15.23
CA ILE A 297 26.03 -16.34 16.32
C ILE A 297 25.09 -15.72 17.38
N ASN A 298 25.17 -14.40 17.59
CA ASN A 298 24.41 -13.70 18.61
C ASN A 298 23.13 -13.09 18.02
N PRO A 299 21.93 -13.55 18.41
CA PRO A 299 20.66 -13.04 17.86
C PRO A 299 20.35 -11.60 18.29
N LYS A 300 21.15 -10.99 19.17
CA LYS A 300 21.04 -9.59 19.59
C LYS A 300 22.09 -8.68 18.94
N ASP A 301 22.81 -9.16 17.94
CA ASP A 301 23.76 -8.31 17.21
C ASP A 301 23.00 -7.26 16.39
N LYS A 302 23.41 -5.99 16.51
CA LYS A 302 22.82 -4.87 15.75
C LYS A 302 23.03 -4.99 14.24
N LEU A 303 23.95 -5.87 13.80
CA LEU A 303 24.11 -6.19 12.40
C LEU A 303 22.85 -6.84 11.84
N ILE A 304 22.15 -7.66 12.64
CA ILE A 304 20.87 -8.26 12.25
C ILE A 304 19.85 -7.15 11.95
N ASP A 305 19.71 -6.17 12.85
CA ASP A 305 18.80 -5.03 12.66
C ASP A 305 19.15 -4.25 11.38
N THR A 306 20.44 -4.12 11.08
CA THR A 306 20.93 -3.41 9.89
C THR A 306 20.60 -4.19 8.62
N ILE A 307 20.85 -5.51 8.60
CA ILE A 307 20.54 -6.37 7.47
C ILE A 307 19.02 -6.39 7.23
N GLN A 308 18.21 -6.59 8.27
CA GLN A 308 16.75 -6.58 8.18
C GLN A 308 16.20 -5.25 7.67
N PHE A 309 16.79 -4.12 8.08
CA PHE A 309 16.42 -2.81 7.56
C PHE A 309 16.73 -2.69 6.05
N LEU A 310 17.92 -3.11 5.63
CA LEU A 310 18.33 -3.06 4.22
C LEU A 310 17.48 -3.99 3.34
N GLU A 311 17.21 -5.21 3.81
CA GLU A 311 16.29 -6.16 3.19
C GLU A 311 14.90 -5.55 3.05
N SER A 312 14.31 -5.05 4.15
CA SER A 312 12.98 -4.43 4.12
C SER A 312 12.89 -3.21 3.19
N LYS A 313 14.01 -2.50 2.96
CA LYS A 313 14.01 -1.25 2.19
C LYS A 313 14.30 -1.48 0.70
N TYR A 314 15.25 -2.35 0.38
CA TYR A 314 15.80 -2.47 -0.96
C TYR A 314 15.61 -3.83 -1.61
N GLN A 315 15.29 -4.86 -0.85
CA GLN A 315 14.89 -6.12 -1.45
C GLN A 315 13.47 -5.95 -1.98
N THR A 316 13.34 -5.83 -3.30
CA THR A 316 12.09 -6.19 -3.97
C THR A 316 11.73 -7.57 -3.47
N HIS A 317 10.50 -7.78 -2.98
CA HIS A 317 10.05 -9.07 -2.44
C HIS A 317 10.16 -10.18 -3.51
N VAL A 318 11.36 -10.71 -3.71
CA VAL A 318 11.62 -11.98 -4.36
C VAL A 318 11.46 -13.01 -3.24
N CYS A 319 10.47 -13.88 -3.40
CA CYS A 319 9.87 -14.82 -2.44
C CYS A 319 8.70 -14.18 -1.67
N GLN A 320 7.43 -14.48 -1.97
CA GLN A 320 6.84 -15.83 -2.01
C GLN A 320 5.77 -15.93 -3.13
N ILE A 321 6.00 -16.83 -4.10
CA ILE A 321 4.96 -17.55 -4.86
C ILE A 321 4.79 -18.91 -4.18
#